data_AF-A0A1G6LG66-F1
#
_entry.id   AF-A0A1G6LG66-F1
#
_cell.length_a   1.000
_cell.length_b   1.000
_cell.length_c   1.000
_cell.angle_alpha   90.00
_cell.angle_beta   90.00
_cell.angle_gamma   90.00
#
_symmetry.space_group_name_H-M   'P 1'
#
loop_
_entity.id
_entity.type
_entity.pdbx_description
1 polymer ?
#
loop_
_entity_poly.entity_id
_entity_poly.type
_entity_poly.pdbx_seq_one_letter_code
_entity_poly.pdbx_strand_id
1 'polypeptide(L)'
;MPSDSPSSLELQHVLMVMEHLTQWLVRSGIGYTEFSAALKPIFYQQAEQELQRIGQKATISSISLLAGLHRKDVSAFKLAQENGQQLTQAKISEPINVPSRVIGLWLAEGLAPSMPFSSQDGLNFEDLVKRISSERHPRSVCNELIRLDIVREEDGQVILQQRHFIPDGAAQEARSILSQNVKMHLAAGLHNIYGSDQTPFLEQAVRADGLTTESVEILQKASLELWEKLSIHILKMAIERCEIDNDKADATKKFAFGAYQYDE
;
A
#
# COMPACT_ATOMS: atom_id res chain seq x y z
N MET A 1 -20.08 28.26 -0.37
CA MET A 1 -19.39 27.32 -1.27
C MET A 1 -17.93 27.32 -0.88
N PRO A 2 -17.32 26.20 -0.48
CA PRO A 2 -15.86 26.19 -0.28
C PRO A 2 -15.24 26.57 -1.62
N SER A 3 -14.29 27.51 -1.61
CA SER A 3 -13.56 27.92 -2.80
C SER A 3 -12.77 26.73 -3.35
N ASP A 4 -13.04 26.33 -4.59
CA ASP A 4 -12.28 25.28 -5.29
C ASP A 4 -10.86 25.78 -5.56
N SER A 5 -9.96 25.66 -4.59
CA SER A 5 -8.53 25.86 -4.82
C SER A 5 -8.01 24.70 -5.68
N PRO A 6 -7.01 24.92 -6.56
CA PRO A 6 -6.41 23.81 -7.32
C PRO A 6 -5.97 22.63 -6.45
N SER A 7 -5.47 22.90 -5.23
CA SER A 7 -5.12 21.87 -4.25
C SER A 7 -6.31 21.04 -3.75
N SER A 8 -7.51 21.61 -3.69
CA SER A 8 -8.71 20.89 -3.27
C SER A 8 -9.21 19.93 -4.35
N LEU A 9 -9.04 20.28 -5.63
CA LEU A 9 -9.36 19.42 -6.77
C LEU A 9 -8.40 18.23 -6.87
N GLU A 10 -7.08 18.47 -6.72
CA GLU A 10 -6.10 17.37 -6.69
C GLU A 10 -6.37 16.38 -5.56
N LEU A 11 -6.73 16.88 -4.38
CA LEU A 11 -7.12 16.02 -3.26
C LEU A 11 -8.34 15.16 -3.61
N GLN A 12 -9.37 15.72 -4.26
CA GLN A 12 -10.54 14.95 -4.70
C GLN A 12 -10.16 13.85 -5.70
N HIS A 13 -9.29 14.15 -6.67
CA HIS A 13 -8.82 13.15 -7.63
C HIS A 13 -8.05 12.01 -6.96
N VAL A 14 -7.15 12.34 -6.04
CA VAL A 14 -6.40 11.34 -5.27
C VAL A 14 -7.36 10.51 -4.40
N LEU A 15 -8.38 11.12 -3.81
CA LEU A 15 -9.33 10.40 -2.96
C LEU A 15 -10.10 9.29 -3.70
N MET A 16 -10.38 9.45 -5.00
CA MET A 16 -10.99 8.38 -5.81
C MET A 16 -10.11 7.13 -5.91
N VAL A 17 -8.78 7.31 -6.06
CA VAL A 17 -7.83 6.19 -6.04
C VAL A 17 -7.68 5.65 -4.62
N MET A 18 -7.67 6.53 -3.62
CA MET A 18 -7.53 6.15 -2.21
C MET A 18 -8.69 5.29 -1.71
N GLU A 19 -9.90 5.42 -2.26
CA GLU A 19 -11.03 4.56 -1.90
C GLU A 19 -10.68 3.07 -2.09
N HIS A 20 -10.12 2.71 -3.23
CA HIS A 20 -9.71 1.34 -3.55
C HIS A 20 -8.51 0.89 -2.71
N LEU A 21 -7.51 1.77 -2.51
CA LEU A 21 -6.35 1.46 -1.69
C LEU A 21 -6.73 1.25 -0.22
N THR A 22 -7.60 2.10 0.32
CA THR A 22 -8.08 1.96 1.71
C THR A 22 -8.96 0.74 1.90
N GLN A 23 -9.77 0.37 0.90
CA GLN A 23 -10.49 -0.90 0.91
C GLN A 23 -9.50 -2.09 1.01
N TRP A 24 -8.43 -2.09 0.22
CA TRP A 24 -7.41 -3.15 0.29
C TRP A 24 -6.71 -3.20 1.66
N LEU A 25 -6.34 -2.04 2.22
CA LEU A 25 -5.72 -1.94 3.55
C LEU A 25 -6.64 -2.48 4.65
N VAL A 26 -7.90 -2.03 4.69
CA VAL A 26 -8.87 -2.46 5.71
C VAL A 26 -9.15 -3.96 5.61
N ARG A 27 -9.31 -4.49 4.40
CA ARG A 27 -9.44 -5.94 4.18
C ARG A 27 -8.23 -6.70 4.72
N SER A 28 -7.04 -6.10 4.65
CA SER A 28 -5.78 -6.66 5.14
C SER A 28 -5.50 -6.39 6.63
N GLY A 29 -6.43 -5.76 7.36
CA GLY A 29 -6.27 -5.47 8.80
C GLY A 29 -5.43 -4.24 9.13
N ILE A 30 -5.11 -3.41 8.12
CA ILE A 30 -4.36 -2.17 8.30
C ILE A 30 -5.35 -1.00 8.47
N GLY A 31 -5.27 -0.36 9.63
CA GLY A 31 -6.13 0.79 9.98
C GLY A 31 -5.54 2.15 9.61
N TYR A 32 -6.35 3.20 9.72
CA TYR A 32 -5.95 4.58 9.41
C TYR A 32 -4.70 5.03 10.18
N THR A 33 -4.62 4.80 11.48
CA THR A 33 -3.48 5.25 12.30
C THR A 33 -2.17 4.60 11.85
N GLU A 34 -2.22 3.31 11.52
CA GLU A 34 -1.08 2.55 10.99
C GLU A 34 -0.62 3.10 9.65
N PHE A 35 -1.57 3.23 8.72
CA PHE A 35 -1.30 3.75 7.39
C PHE A 35 -0.80 5.20 7.41
N SER A 36 -1.43 6.07 8.22
CA SER A 36 -1.03 7.47 8.38
C SER A 36 0.39 7.61 8.89
N ALA A 37 0.83 6.77 9.83
CA ALA A 37 2.22 6.78 10.28
C ALA A 37 3.18 6.29 9.18
N ALA A 38 2.80 5.24 8.44
CA ALA A 38 3.59 4.72 7.32
C ALA A 38 3.73 5.73 6.17
N LEU A 39 2.77 6.64 6.00
CA LEU A 39 2.84 7.73 5.03
C LEU A 39 3.80 8.85 5.43
N LYS A 40 4.10 9.07 6.72
CA LYS A 40 4.99 10.15 7.17
C LYS A 40 6.35 10.19 6.47
N PRO A 41 7.13 9.09 6.38
CA PRO A 41 8.40 9.10 5.66
C PRO A 41 8.22 9.35 4.16
N ILE A 42 7.10 8.93 3.56
CA ILE A 42 6.80 9.20 2.14
C ILE A 42 6.57 10.70 1.93
N PHE A 43 5.75 11.33 2.78
CA PHE A 43 5.53 12.79 2.75
C PHE A 43 6.82 13.57 2.97
N TYR A 44 7.69 13.11 3.87
CA TYR A 44 9.02 13.70 4.09
C TYR A 44 9.85 13.68 2.79
N GLN A 45 9.93 12.53 2.13
CA GLN A 45 10.69 12.38 0.87
C GLN A 45 10.12 13.22 -0.25
N GLN A 46 8.79 13.27 -0.42
CA GLN A 46 8.16 14.08 -1.46
C GLN A 46 8.37 15.57 -1.23
N ALA A 47 8.31 16.04 0.03
CA ALA A 47 8.62 17.43 0.34
C ALA A 47 10.11 17.78 0.13
N GLU A 48 11.03 16.85 0.42
CA GLU A 48 12.45 17.04 0.13
C GLU A 48 12.70 17.16 -1.38
N GLN A 49 12.11 16.27 -2.18
CA GLN A 49 12.21 16.28 -3.64
C GLN A 49 11.62 17.56 -4.24
N GLU A 50 10.47 18.02 -3.73
CA GLU A 50 9.84 19.25 -4.20
C GLU A 50 10.67 20.49 -3.85
N LEU A 51 11.23 20.57 -2.64
CA LEU A 51 12.15 21.64 -2.24
C LEU A 51 13.39 21.66 -3.14
N GLN A 52 13.95 20.50 -3.47
CA GLN A 52 15.06 20.39 -4.41
C GLN A 52 14.66 20.88 -5.81
N ARG A 53 13.49 20.47 -6.31
CA ARG A 53 12.97 20.87 -7.63
C ARG A 53 12.83 22.39 -7.76
N ILE A 54 12.37 23.06 -6.70
CA ILE A 54 12.22 24.52 -6.67
C ILE A 54 13.48 25.27 -6.19
N GLY A 55 14.61 24.58 -6.03
CA GLY A 55 15.89 25.18 -5.64
C GLY A 55 15.96 25.71 -4.20
N GLN A 56 15.10 25.22 -3.31
CA GLN A 56 15.04 25.62 -1.91
C GLN A 56 15.74 24.63 -0.98
N LYS A 57 16.24 25.14 0.16
CA LYS A 57 16.92 24.29 1.16
C LYS A 57 15.90 23.45 1.94
N ALA A 58 16.19 22.16 2.05
CA ALA A 58 15.47 21.18 2.88
C ALA A 58 15.78 21.36 4.40
N THR A 59 15.29 22.45 4.98
CA THR A 59 15.35 22.71 6.43
C THR A 59 14.20 22.01 7.15
N ILE A 60 14.35 21.77 8.46
CA ILE A 60 13.28 21.18 9.28
C ILE A 60 11.99 22.01 9.18
N SER A 61 12.10 23.34 9.16
CA SER A 61 10.95 24.24 9.05
C SER A 61 10.29 24.20 7.68
N SER A 62 11.07 24.15 6.57
CA SER A 62 10.50 24.11 5.22
C SER A 62 9.82 22.77 4.93
N ILE A 63 10.43 21.64 5.35
CA ILE A 63 9.80 20.32 5.22
C ILE A 63 8.54 20.23 6.09
N SER A 64 8.60 20.69 7.35
CA SER A 64 7.43 20.68 8.24
C SER A 64 6.26 21.49 7.68
N LEU A 65 6.54 22.65 7.09
CA LEU A 65 5.54 23.49 6.44
C LEU A 65 4.95 22.83 5.19
N LEU A 66 5.80 22.31 4.30
CA LEU A 66 5.38 21.76 3.02
C LEU A 66 4.67 20.39 3.16
N ALA A 67 5.19 19.52 4.02
CA ALA A 67 4.67 18.17 4.24
C ALA A 67 3.56 18.10 5.31
N GLY A 68 3.35 19.17 6.08
CA GLY A 68 2.46 19.17 7.25
C GLY A 68 2.94 18.26 8.40
N LEU A 69 4.21 17.84 8.38
CA LEU A 69 4.76 16.93 9.38
C LEU A 69 5.21 17.67 10.64
N HIS A 70 5.09 17.00 11.79
CA HIS A 70 5.59 17.55 13.05
C HIS A 70 7.12 17.66 13.03
N ARG A 71 7.67 18.77 13.53
CA ARG A 71 9.13 19.03 13.50
C ARG A 71 9.96 17.92 14.14
N LYS A 72 9.45 17.26 15.20
CA LYS A 72 10.12 16.10 15.83
C LYS A 72 10.31 14.94 14.85
N ASP A 73 9.29 14.61 14.05
CA ASP A 73 9.34 13.52 13.08
C ASP A 73 10.31 13.89 11.95
N VAL A 74 10.25 15.13 11.45
CA VAL A 74 11.18 15.65 10.43
C VAL A 74 12.64 15.58 10.90
N SER A 75 12.92 15.97 12.15
CA SER A 75 14.26 15.85 12.73
C SER A 75 14.71 14.39 12.85
N ALA A 76 13.81 13.47 13.22
CA ALA A 76 14.13 12.06 13.33
C ALA A 76 14.45 11.43 11.97
N PHE A 77 13.66 11.75 10.92
CA PHE A 77 13.93 11.30 9.55
C PHE A 77 15.24 11.84 9.02
N LYS A 78 15.51 13.13 9.24
CA LYS A 78 16.77 13.76 8.83
C LYS A 78 17.98 13.09 9.49
N LEU A 79 17.92 12.83 10.79
CA LEU A 79 18.97 12.13 11.52
C LEU A 79 19.18 10.70 11.01
N ALA A 80 18.10 9.97 10.70
CA ALA A 80 18.19 8.62 10.13
C ALA A 80 18.92 8.66 8.77
N GLN A 81 18.57 9.61 7.89
CA GLN A 81 19.21 9.78 6.59
C GLN A 81 20.69 10.18 6.71
N GLU A 82 21.03 11.10 7.63
CA GLU A 82 22.41 11.49 7.93
C GLU A 82 23.27 10.32 8.45
N ASN A 83 22.65 9.37 9.15
CA ASN A 83 23.29 8.14 9.63
C ASN A 83 23.29 7.00 8.58
N GLY A 84 22.82 7.24 7.35
CA GLY A 84 22.70 6.21 6.32
C GLY A 84 21.65 5.13 6.61
N GLN A 85 20.72 5.41 7.52
CA GLN A 85 19.64 4.49 7.91
C GLN A 85 18.42 4.69 7.00
N GLN A 86 17.59 3.65 6.90
CA GLN A 86 16.29 3.80 6.23
C GLN A 86 15.36 4.68 7.07
N LEU A 87 14.50 5.48 6.42
CA LEU A 87 13.57 6.35 7.15
C LEU A 87 12.57 5.57 8.02
N THR A 88 12.27 4.32 7.66
CA THR A 88 11.45 3.39 8.46
C THR A 88 12.11 3.03 9.80
N GLN A 89 13.41 3.24 9.95
CA GLN A 89 14.16 3.02 11.19
C GLN A 89 14.26 4.27 12.07
N ALA A 90 13.70 5.41 11.62
CA ALA A 90 13.66 6.62 12.41
C ALA A 90 12.81 6.40 13.67
N LYS A 91 13.29 6.91 14.81
CA LYS A 91 12.59 6.84 16.09
C LYS A 91 11.40 7.81 16.11
N ILE A 92 10.30 7.42 15.49
CA ILE A 92 9.01 8.12 15.55
C ILE A 92 8.03 7.35 16.43
N SER A 93 6.98 8.00 16.91
CA SER A 93 5.91 7.30 17.62
C SER A 93 5.22 6.33 16.67
N GLU A 94 5.35 5.03 16.93
CA GLU A 94 4.69 4.00 16.15
C GLU A 94 3.22 3.87 16.57
N PRO A 95 2.30 3.74 15.61
CA PRO A 95 0.91 3.46 15.90
C PRO A 95 0.75 2.02 16.40
N ILE A 96 -0.18 1.83 17.33
CA ILE A 96 -0.41 0.52 17.95
C ILE A 96 -1.49 -0.23 17.13
N ASN A 97 -1.08 -1.21 16.32
CA ASN A 97 -2.00 -2.23 15.83
C ASN A 97 -2.23 -3.28 16.94
N VAL A 98 -3.33 -3.13 17.67
CA VAL A 98 -3.65 -3.97 18.83
C VAL A 98 -3.80 -5.46 18.46
N PRO A 99 -4.60 -5.86 17.45
CA PRO A 99 -4.67 -7.26 17.01
C PRO A 99 -3.31 -7.88 16.72
N SER A 100 -2.47 -7.23 15.91
CA SER A 100 -1.15 -7.76 15.55
C SER A 100 -0.22 -7.90 16.75
N ARG A 101 -0.27 -6.96 17.70
CA ARG A 101 0.53 -7.04 18.93
C ARG A 101 0.05 -8.12 19.90
N VAL A 102 -1.26 -8.38 19.96
CA VAL A 102 -1.80 -9.48 20.77
C VAL A 102 -1.28 -10.82 20.26
N ILE A 103 -1.30 -11.03 18.94
CA ILE A 103 -0.73 -12.23 18.31
C ILE A 103 0.78 -12.30 18.51
N GLY A 104 1.48 -11.18 18.31
CA GLY A 104 2.93 -11.11 18.54
C GLY A 104 3.31 -11.46 19.97
N LEU A 105 2.56 -10.96 20.97
CA LEU A 105 2.75 -11.30 22.38
C LEU A 105 2.45 -12.79 22.65
N TRP A 106 1.34 -13.30 22.11
CA TRP A 106 0.95 -14.71 22.24
C TRP A 106 2.07 -15.63 21.77
N LEU A 107 2.61 -15.37 20.58
CA LEU A 107 3.71 -16.14 19.99
C LEU A 107 5.01 -15.97 20.76
N ALA A 108 5.37 -14.74 21.15
CA ALA A 108 6.62 -14.45 21.85
C ALA A 108 6.67 -15.07 23.26
N GLU A 109 5.53 -15.16 23.96
CA GLU A 109 5.43 -15.83 25.26
C GLU A 109 5.34 -17.37 25.13
N GLY A 110 5.26 -17.91 23.91
CA GLY A 110 5.19 -19.36 23.69
C GLY A 110 3.95 -20.02 24.29
N LEU A 111 2.83 -19.29 24.37
CA LEU A 111 1.60 -19.79 24.99
C LEU A 111 0.95 -20.86 24.12
N ALA A 112 0.07 -21.66 24.74
CA ALA A 112 -0.68 -22.69 24.04
C ALA A 112 -1.45 -22.12 22.83
N PRO A 113 -1.55 -22.85 21.71
CA PRO A 113 -2.23 -22.38 20.50
C PRO A 113 -3.75 -22.22 20.68
N SER A 114 -4.30 -22.71 21.79
CA SER A 114 -5.68 -22.55 22.20
C SER A 114 -5.72 -22.03 23.63
N MET A 115 -6.61 -21.08 23.91
CA MET A 115 -6.88 -20.60 25.27
C MET A 115 -8.34 -20.16 25.41
N PRO A 116 -8.92 -20.22 26.62
CA PRO A 116 -10.27 -19.72 26.84
C PRO A 116 -10.35 -18.24 26.49
N PHE A 117 -11.50 -17.80 25.95
CA PHE A 117 -11.73 -16.37 25.73
C PHE A 117 -11.65 -15.61 27.07
N SER A 118 -12.37 -16.08 28.08
CA SER A 118 -12.36 -15.56 29.46
C SER A 118 -12.36 -16.74 30.43
N SER A 119 -11.59 -16.65 31.51
CA SER A 119 -11.52 -17.65 32.57
C SER A 119 -11.20 -17.00 33.91
N GLN A 120 -11.76 -17.51 35.00
CA GLN A 120 -11.37 -17.10 36.36
C GLN A 120 -10.06 -17.79 36.79
N ASP A 121 -9.76 -18.93 36.20
CA ASP A 121 -8.57 -19.73 36.49
C ASP A 121 -7.66 -19.76 35.25
N GLY A 122 -6.43 -19.23 35.40
CA GLY A 122 -5.40 -19.26 34.36
C GLY A 122 -5.48 -18.13 33.34
N LEU A 123 -4.45 -18.07 32.48
CA LEU A 123 -4.31 -17.06 31.43
C LEU A 123 -5.36 -17.27 30.33
N ASN A 124 -6.05 -16.19 29.95
CA ASN A 124 -7.08 -16.19 28.91
C ASN A 124 -6.83 -15.09 27.86
N PHE A 125 -7.63 -15.09 26.80
CA PHE A 125 -7.48 -14.13 25.71
C PHE A 125 -7.75 -12.67 26.15
N GLU A 126 -8.71 -12.44 27.05
CA GLU A 126 -8.98 -11.08 27.58
C GLU A 126 -7.76 -10.49 28.28
N ASP A 127 -7.01 -11.30 29.03
CA ASP A 127 -5.80 -10.87 29.72
C ASP A 127 -4.71 -10.45 28.73
N LEU A 128 -4.54 -11.19 27.63
CA LEU A 128 -3.59 -10.83 26.57
C LEU A 128 -3.93 -9.48 25.94
N VAL A 129 -5.21 -9.23 25.65
CA VAL A 129 -5.63 -7.94 25.10
C VAL A 129 -5.39 -6.81 26.09
N LYS A 130 -5.75 -6.99 27.36
CA LYS A 130 -5.59 -5.99 28.42
C LYS A 130 -4.12 -5.62 28.68
N ARG A 131 -3.17 -6.55 28.46
CA ARG A 131 -1.72 -6.24 28.51
C ARG A 131 -1.26 -5.29 27.41
N ILE A 132 -1.94 -5.31 26.25
CA ILE A 132 -1.57 -4.48 25.08
C ILE A 132 -2.34 -3.16 25.04
N SER A 133 -3.62 -3.18 25.38
CA SER A 133 -4.49 -2.00 25.31
C SER A 133 -5.61 -2.06 26.35
N SER A 134 -5.78 -0.96 27.08
CA SER A 134 -6.92 -0.73 27.98
C SER A 134 -8.15 -0.13 27.28
N GLU A 135 -7.98 0.40 26.06
CA GLU A 135 -9.04 1.12 25.32
C GLU A 135 -9.85 0.21 24.40
N ARG A 136 -9.25 -0.86 23.88
CA ARG A 136 -9.92 -1.78 22.94
C ARG A 136 -10.59 -2.91 23.70
N HIS A 137 -11.89 -3.11 23.46
CA HIS A 137 -12.63 -4.21 24.06
C HIS A 137 -12.12 -5.58 23.55
N PRO A 138 -11.80 -6.55 24.42
CA PRO A 138 -11.23 -7.85 24.01
C PRO A 138 -12.06 -8.60 22.96
N ARG A 139 -13.40 -8.57 23.09
CA ARG A 139 -14.28 -9.18 22.09
C ARG A 139 -14.13 -8.57 20.70
N SER A 140 -13.95 -7.24 20.59
CA SER A 140 -13.74 -6.57 19.31
C SER A 140 -12.41 -6.98 18.68
N VAL A 141 -11.36 -7.13 19.49
CA VAL A 141 -10.05 -7.61 19.01
C VAL A 141 -10.14 -9.06 18.54
N CYS A 142 -10.84 -9.92 19.30
CA CYS A 142 -11.07 -11.31 18.91
C CYS A 142 -11.83 -11.39 17.58
N ASN A 143 -12.94 -10.66 17.44
CA ASN A 143 -13.73 -10.64 16.21
C ASN A 143 -12.92 -10.17 15.00
N GLU A 144 -12.01 -9.20 15.19
CA GLU A 144 -11.13 -8.75 14.12
C GLU A 144 -10.11 -9.84 13.71
N LEU A 145 -9.53 -10.55 14.68
CA LEU A 145 -8.64 -11.68 14.40
C LEU A 145 -9.37 -12.85 13.73
N ILE A 146 -10.66 -13.06 14.05
CA ILE A 146 -11.53 -14.03 13.36
C ILE A 146 -11.82 -13.57 11.93
N ARG A 147 -12.14 -12.29 11.71
CA ARG A 147 -12.38 -11.71 10.38
C ARG A 147 -11.15 -11.86 9.48
N LEU A 148 -9.96 -11.73 10.06
CA LEU A 148 -8.67 -11.91 9.39
C LEU A 148 -8.23 -13.39 9.29
N ASP A 149 -9.05 -14.32 9.79
CA ASP A 149 -8.80 -15.77 9.82
C ASP A 149 -7.48 -16.17 10.53
N ILE A 150 -7.02 -15.32 11.45
CA ILE A 150 -5.81 -15.55 12.26
C ILE A 150 -6.16 -16.46 13.45
N VAL A 151 -7.36 -16.32 13.99
CA VAL A 151 -7.89 -17.18 15.04
C VAL A 151 -9.28 -17.67 14.66
N ARG A 152 -9.71 -18.79 15.24
CA ARG A 152 -11.10 -19.21 15.25
C ARG A 152 -11.58 -19.35 16.69
N GLU A 153 -12.89 -19.29 16.89
CA GLU A 153 -13.51 -19.55 18.18
C GLU A 153 -14.35 -20.83 18.11
N GLU A 154 -14.10 -21.75 19.04
CA GLU A 154 -14.76 -23.06 19.12
C GLU A 154 -14.91 -23.43 20.59
N ASP A 155 -16.13 -23.79 21.03
CA ASP A 155 -16.43 -24.17 22.42
C ASP A 155 -15.90 -23.20 23.50
N GLY A 156 -15.93 -21.89 23.22
CA GLY A 156 -15.43 -20.84 24.13
C GLY A 156 -13.91 -20.71 24.19
N GLN A 157 -13.18 -21.44 23.33
CA GLN A 157 -11.74 -21.34 23.15
C GLN A 157 -11.41 -20.49 21.92
N VAL A 158 -10.41 -19.63 22.05
CA VAL A 158 -9.77 -18.91 20.94
C VAL A 158 -8.56 -19.73 20.50
N ILE A 159 -8.53 -20.12 19.23
CA ILE A 159 -7.54 -21.04 18.65
C ILE A 159 -6.78 -20.36 17.50
N LEU A 160 -5.47 -20.25 17.63
CA LEU A 160 -4.56 -19.74 16.59
C LEU A 160 -4.56 -20.64 15.34
N GLN A 161 -4.75 -20.04 14.17
CA GLN A 161 -4.65 -20.71 12.87
C GLN A 161 -3.18 -20.68 12.37
N GLN A 162 -2.37 -21.68 12.75
CA GLN A 162 -0.95 -21.71 12.36
C GLN A 162 -0.69 -21.79 10.84
N ARG A 163 -1.66 -22.23 10.03
CA ARG A 163 -1.51 -22.35 8.57
C ARG A 163 -1.59 -21.03 7.81
N HIS A 164 -2.12 -19.95 8.42
CA HIS A 164 -2.28 -18.66 7.75
C HIS A 164 -1.05 -17.74 7.82
N PHE A 165 0.02 -18.16 8.52
CA PHE A 165 1.32 -17.48 8.46
C PHE A 165 2.17 -17.88 7.26
N ILE A 166 1.75 -18.91 6.50
CA ILE A 166 2.39 -19.29 5.24
C ILE A 166 1.68 -18.53 4.12
N PRO A 167 2.37 -17.63 3.40
CA PRO A 167 1.72 -16.89 2.34
C PRO A 167 1.29 -17.78 1.18
N ASP A 168 0.06 -17.58 0.69
CA ASP A 168 -0.36 -18.12 -0.59
C ASP A 168 0.42 -17.43 -1.72
N GLY A 169 1.25 -18.20 -2.43
CA GLY A 169 2.13 -17.69 -3.48
C GLY A 169 1.38 -17.02 -4.63
N ALA A 170 0.22 -17.56 -5.03
CA ALA A 170 -0.58 -16.98 -6.12
C ALA A 170 -1.20 -15.64 -5.70
N ALA A 171 -1.72 -15.55 -4.47
CA ALA A 171 -2.22 -14.29 -3.93
C ALA A 171 -1.11 -13.25 -3.75
N GLN A 172 0.10 -13.65 -3.38
CA GLN A 172 1.25 -12.75 -3.30
C GLN A 172 1.67 -12.22 -4.67
N GLU A 173 1.73 -13.08 -5.68
CA GLU A 173 2.05 -12.70 -7.05
C GLU A 173 1.03 -11.70 -7.60
N ALA A 174 -0.26 -11.97 -7.43
CA ALA A 174 -1.33 -11.05 -7.84
C ALA A 174 -1.21 -9.66 -7.17
N ARG A 175 -0.92 -9.61 -5.86
CA ARG A 175 -0.67 -8.35 -5.14
C ARG A 175 0.55 -7.61 -5.67
N SER A 176 1.61 -8.34 -6.03
CA SER A 176 2.84 -7.76 -6.57
C SER A 176 2.60 -7.15 -7.96
N ILE A 177 1.92 -7.89 -8.84
CA ILE A 177 1.52 -7.42 -10.18
C ILE A 177 0.66 -6.15 -10.06
N LEU A 178 -0.38 -6.18 -9.23
CA LEU A 178 -1.24 -5.01 -9.00
C LEU A 178 -0.43 -3.79 -8.53
N SER A 179 0.43 -3.98 -7.53
CA SER A 179 1.25 -2.89 -6.97
C SER A 179 2.18 -2.29 -8.02
N GLN A 180 2.79 -3.14 -8.85
CA GLN A 180 3.71 -2.70 -9.89
C GLN A 180 2.98 -1.97 -11.02
N ASN A 181 1.82 -2.48 -11.44
CA ASN A 181 0.99 -1.84 -12.44
C ASN A 181 0.49 -0.47 -11.98
N VAL A 182 -0.10 -0.37 -10.79
CA VAL A 182 -0.60 0.90 -10.22
C VAL A 182 0.54 1.90 -10.07
N LYS A 183 1.72 1.47 -9.60
CA LYS A 183 2.90 2.33 -9.48
C LYS A 183 3.32 2.91 -10.84
N MET A 184 3.45 2.06 -11.85
CA MET A 184 3.91 2.50 -13.17
C MET A 184 2.87 3.38 -13.87
N HIS A 185 1.59 3.05 -13.71
CA HIS A 185 0.46 3.86 -14.18
C HIS A 185 0.46 5.25 -13.56
N LEU A 186 0.52 5.35 -12.22
CA LEU A 186 0.60 6.64 -11.53
C LEU A 186 1.83 7.44 -11.95
N ALA A 187 2.98 6.80 -12.12
CA ALA A 187 4.18 7.48 -12.60
C ALA A 187 3.99 8.06 -14.01
N ALA A 188 3.32 7.33 -14.90
CA ALA A 188 3.01 7.80 -16.26
C ALA A 188 2.04 8.99 -16.25
N GLY A 189 0.95 8.89 -15.48
CA GLY A 189 -0.03 9.97 -15.33
C GLY A 189 0.57 11.24 -14.70
N LEU A 190 1.34 11.10 -13.63
CA LEU A 190 1.99 12.26 -12.98
C LEU A 190 3.05 12.91 -13.86
N HIS A 191 3.79 12.14 -14.67
CA HIS A 191 4.66 12.69 -15.71
C HIS A 191 3.88 13.53 -16.71
N ASN A 192 2.72 13.05 -17.16
CA ASN A 192 1.86 13.80 -18.09
C ASN A 192 1.28 15.07 -17.46
N ILE A 193 1.00 15.08 -16.14
CA ILE A 193 0.49 16.25 -15.40
C ILE A 193 1.59 17.30 -15.20
N TYR A 194 2.81 16.90 -14.80
CA TYR A 194 3.87 17.83 -14.40
C TYR A 194 4.93 18.09 -15.48
N GLY A 195 5.06 17.23 -16.50
CA GLY A 195 6.12 17.26 -17.51
C GLY A 195 5.77 18.02 -18.78
N SER A 196 5.46 19.32 -18.66
CA SER A 196 4.91 20.15 -19.75
C SER A 196 5.73 20.22 -21.05
N ASP A 197 7.04 19.94 -20.98
CA ASP A 197 7.98 20.02 -22.13
C ASP A 197 8.48 18.64 -22.60
N GLN A 198 7.96 17.55 -22.06
CA GLN A 198 8.39 16.19 -22.37
C GLN A 198 7.34 15.47 -23.23
N THR A 199 7.79 14.47 -24.00
CA THR A 199 6.84 13.61 -24.73
C THR A 199 5.92 12.92 -23.72
N PRO A 200 4.60 13.06 -23.84
CA PRO A 200 3.67 12.44 -22.92
C PRO A 200 3.74 10.91 -23.06
N PHE A 201 3.64 10.21 -21.94
CA PHE A 201 3.41 8.77 -21.94
C PHE A 201 1.99 8.47 -22.40
N LEU A 202 1.79 7.30 -23.01
CA LEU A 202 0.45 6.85 -23.38
C LEU A 202 -0.36 6.56 -22.12
N GLU A 203 -1.35 7.41 -21.86
CA GLU A 203 -2.28 7.32 -20.72
C GLU A 203 -3.71 7.45 -21.26
N GLN A 204 -4.21 6.38 -21.85
CA GLN A 204 -5.50 6.35 -22.54
C GLN A 204 -6.21 5.01 -22.29
N ALA A 205 -7.54 5.05 -22.24
CA ALA A 205 -8.40 3.88 -22.13
C ALA A 205 -9.56 4.00 -23.12
N VAL A 206 -9.94 2.88 -23.74
CA VAL A 206 -11.17 2.80 -24.55
C VAL A 206 -12.36 2.79 -23.59
N ARG A 207 -13.36 3.63 -23.84
CA ARG A 207 -14.58 3.71 -23.03
C ARG A 207 -15.81 3.59 -23.93
N ALA A 208 -16.77 2.79 -23.52
CA ALA A 208 -18.05 2.60 -24.19
C ALA A 208 -19.14 2.43 -23.13
N ASP A 209 -20.22 3.20 -23.25
CA ASP A 209 -21.36 3.17 -22.33
C ASP A 209 -22.58 2.51 -22.98
N GLY A 210 -23.55 2.07 -22.17
CA GLY A 210 -24.81 1.52 -22.66
C GLY A 210 -24.68 0.14 -23.30
N LEU A 211 -23.72 -0.66 -22.85
CA LEU A 211 -23.47 -2.01 -23.36
C LEU A 211 -24.37 -3.04 -22.66
N THR A 212 -24.69 -4.11 -23.39
CA THR A 212 -25.33 -5.31 -22.83
C THR A 212 -24.25 -6.27 -22.30
N THR A 213 -24.64 -7.21 -21.43
CA THR A 213 -23.74 -8.28 -20.96
C THR A 213 -23.09 -9.04 -22.11
N GLU A 214 -23.86 -9.40 -23.15
CA GLU A 214 -23.34 -10.07 -24.35
C GLU A 214 -22.27 -9.22 -25.07
N SER A 215 -22.49 -7.91 -25.16
CA SER A 215 -21.49 -7.01 -25.75
C SER A 215 -20.22 -6.91 -24.90
N VAL A 216 -20.33 -6.88 -23.57
CA VAL A 216 -19.19 -6.89 -22.66
C VAL A 216 -18.38 -8.18 -22.81
N GLU A 217 -19.03 -9.35 -22.90
CA GLU A 217 -18.37 -10.64 -23.13
C GLU A 217 -17.60 -10.67 -24.47
N ILE A 218 -18.18 -10.12 -25.54
CA ILE A 218 -17.51 -9.98 -26.84
C ILE A 218 -16.26 -9.08 -26.72
N LEU A 219 -16.39 -7.94 -26.06
CA LEU A 219 -15.29 -7.00 -25.87
C LEU A 219 -14.18 -7.57 -24.97
N GLN A 220 -14.55 -8.32 -23.92
CA GLN A 220 -13.60 -9.00 -23.04
C GLN A 220 -12.79 -10.02 -23.83
N LYS A 221 -13.45 -10.88 -24.60
CA LYS A 221 -12.75 -11.87 -25.42
C LYS A 221 -11.81 -11.21 -26.43
N ALA A 222 -12.28 -10.17 -27.13
CA ALA A 222 -11.46 -9.44 -28.09
C ALA A 222 -10.26 -8.75 -27.42
N SER A 223 -10.45 -8.17 -26.24
CA SER A 223 -9.38 -7.49 -25.48
C SER A 223 -8.29 -8.45 -25.05
N LEU A 224 -8.65 -9.65 -24.56
CA LEU A 224 -7.69 -10.70 -24.19
C LEU A 224 -6.90 -11.19 -25.40
N GLU A 225 -7.56 -11.46 -26.54
CA GLU A 225 -6.90 -11.90 -27.78
C GLU A 225 -5.94 -10.83 -28.34
N LEU A 226 -6.33 -9.55 -28.27
CA LEU A 226 -5.48 -8.43 -28.70
C LEU A 226 -4.30 -8.23 -27.76
N TRP A 227 -4.54 -8.32 -26.45
CA TRP A 227 -3.49 -8.19 -25.45
C TRP A 227 -2.45 -9.30 -25.56
N GLU A 228 -2.85 -10.55 -25.77
CA GLU A 228 -1.92 -11.66 -25.97
C GLU A 228 -0.98 -11.38 -27.14
N LYS A 229 -1.52 -10.97 -28.30
CA LYS A 229 -0.72 -10.64 -29.49
C LYS A 229 0.23 -9.47 -29.23
N LEU A 230 -0.28 -8.42 -28.61
CA LEU A 230 0.47 -7.19 -28.34
C LEU A 230 1.58 -7.41 -27.32
N SER A 231 1.27 -8.07 -26.20
CA SER A 231 2.22 -8.34 -25.12
C SER A 231 3.37 -9.23 -25.58
N ILE A 232 3.10 -10.29 -26.36
CA ILE A 232 4.16 -11.14 -26.95
C ILE A 232 5.05 -10.33 -27.88
N HIS A 233 4.47 -9.46 -28.72
CA HIS A 233 5.23 -8.64 -29.66
C HIS A 233 6.17 -7.67 -28.92
N ILE A 234 5.64 -6.93 -27.94
CA ILE A 234 6.42 -5.98 -27.14
C ILE A 234 7.49 -6.70 -26.31
N LEU A 235 7.17 -7.86 -25.74
CA LEU A 235 8.13 -8.64 -24.95
C LEU A 235 9.32 -9.09 -25.80
N LYS A 236 9.08 -9.57 -27.03
CA LYS A 236 10.16 -9.92 -27.97
C LYS A 236 11.07 -8.73 -28.24
N MET A 237 10.49 -7.58 -28.56
CA MET A 237 11.27 -6.35 -28.76
C MET A 237 12.03 -5.93 -27.51
N ALA A 238 11.43 -6.05 -26.33
CA ALA A 238 12.07 -5.68 -25.08
C ALA A 238 13.28 -6.59 -24.78
N ILE A 239 13.16 -7.90 -24.99
CA ILE A 239 14.26 -8.85 -24.84
C ILE A 239 15.41 -8.49 -25.79
N GLU A 240 15.12 -8.29 -27.09
CA GLU A 240 16.13 -7.89 -28.08
C GLU A 240 16.85 -6.59 -27.68
N ARG A 241 16.10 -5.60 -27.15
CA ARG A 241 16.69 -4.33 -26.71
C ARG A 241 17.52 -4.49 -25.44
N CYS A 242 17.06 -5.29 -24.48
CA CYS A 242 17.84 -5.61 -23.28
C CYS A 242 19.17 -6.31 -23.64
N GLU A 243 19.18 -7.21 -24.63
CA GLU A 243 20.40 -7.84 -25.11
C GLU A 243 21.36 -6.85 -25.77
N ILE A 244 20.84 -5.94 -26.62
CA ILE A 244 21.63 -4.88 -27.27
C ILE A 244 22.20 -3.88 -26.26
N ASP A 245 21.44 -3.59 -25.20
CA ASP A 245 21.82 -2.62 -24.17
C ASP A 245 22.63 -3.26 -23.03
N ASN A 246 22.85 -4.57 -23.09
CA ASN A 246 23.68 -5.28 -22.12
C ASN A 246 25.09 -4.67 -22.09
N ASP A 247 25.63 -4.49 -20.89
CA ASP A 247 26.92 -3.84 -20.60
C ASP A 247 27.03 -2.32 -20.88
N LYS A 248 25.96 -1.66 -21.33
CA LYS A 248 25.96 -0.19 -21.46
C LYS A 248 25.77 0.48 -20.10
N ALA A 249 26.67 1.42 -19.78
CA ALA A 249 26.65 2.13 -18.49
C ALA A 249 25.38 2.99 -18.28
N ASP A 250 24.71 3.39 -19.36
CA ASP A 250 23.50 4.21 -19.34
C ASP A 250 22.18 3.39 -19.42
N ALA A 251 22.26 2.05 -19.48
CA ALA A 251 21.12 1.12 -19.48
C ALA A 251 20.40 1.05 -18.12
N THR A 252 19.87 2.18 -17.68
CA THR A 252 19.24 2.40 -16.36
C THR A 252 17.73 2.59 -16.43
N LYS A 253 17.18 2.63 -17.65
CA LYS A 253 15.76 2.89 -17.89
C LYS A 253 14.94 1.62 -17.65
N LYS A 254 13.74 1.82 -17.10
CA LYS A 254 12.74 0.77 -16.94
C LYS A 254 11.58 1.06 -17.88
N PHE A 255 11.10 0.02 -18.55
CA PHE A 255 9.96 0.09 -19.43
C PHE A 255 8.88 -0.85 -18.91
N ALA A 256 7.64 -0.35 -18.85
CA ALA A 256 6.46 -1.16 -18.60
C ALA A 256 5.37 -0.67 -19.53
N PHE A 257 4.69 -1.60 -20.15
CA PHE A 257 3.49 -1.36 -20.94
C PHE A 257 2.47 -2.41 -20.53
N GLY A 258 1.30 -1.96 -20.12
CA GLY A 258 0.25 -2.79 -19.56
C GLY A 258 -1.10 -2.36 -20.08
N ALA A 259 -2.03 -3.30 -20.12
CA ALA A 259 -3.45 -3.03 -20.31
C ALA A 259 -4.20 -3.51 -19.07
N TYR A 260 -5.25 -2.78 -18.69
CA TYR A 260 -6.20 -3.20 -17.67
C TYR A 260 -7.60 -3.16 -18.26
N GLN A 261 -8.42 -4.13 -17.86
CA GLN A 261 -9.84 -4.19 -18.16
C GLN A 261 -10.60 -4.10 -16.85
N TYR A 262 -11.62 -3.24 -16.82
CA TYR A 262 -12.60 -3.16 -15.75
C TYR A 262 -13.97 -2.96 -16.39
N ASP A 263 -14.95 -3.75 -15.96
CA ASP A 263 -16.34 -3.72 -16.39
C ASP A 263 -17.24 -3.80 -15.14
N GLU A 264 -18.34 -3.06 -15.15
CA GLU A 264 -19.36 -2.99 -14.08
C GLU A 264 -20.76 -2.91 -14.68
#